data_AF-A0A3Q3EDK0-F1
#
_entry.id   AF-A0A3Q3EDK0-F1
#
_cell.length_a   1.000
_cell.length_b   1.000
_cell.length_c   1.000
_cell.angle_alpha   90.00
_cell.angle_beta   90.00
_cell.angle_gamma   90.00
#
_symmetry.space_group_name_H-M   'P 1'
#
loop_
_entity.id
_entity.type
_entity.pdbx_description
1 polymer ?
#
loop_
_entity_poly.entity_id
_entity_poly.type
_entity_poly.pdbx_seq_one_letter_code
_entity_poly.pdbx_strand_id
1 'polypeptide(L)'
;MDHRKNLKWWLHFLFLALLFGVSSGEVRYVLPEEMQRGSVIGNVARDLGLKVSELNARRARVVAEGTSQLCELDAASGNLLISQRIDREELCAQASVCILQYQLLLEDPLKAFSLVLDIADINDNSPVFPAGEITLDLVESTVLGRRFPLESSCVALICVCCVILPRALDHMNINSPGCCCRVVS
;
A
#
# COMPACT_ATOMS: atom_id res chain seq x y z
N MET A 1 -48.40 31.71 -0.52
CA MET A 1 -48.18 31.14 0.84
C MET A 1 -48.09 29.62 0.74
N ASP A 2 -46.91 29.04 0.48
CA ASP A 2 -46.61 27.67 1.00
C ASP A 2 -45.12 27.30 1.13
N HIS A 3 -44.22 28.28 1.24
CA HIS A 3 -42.79 27.99 1.53
C HIS A 3 -42.55 27.53 2.97
N ARG A 4 -43.41 27.93 3.90
CA ARG A 4 -43.25 27.69 5.35
C ARG A 4 -43.57 26.24 5.76
N LYS A 5 -44.47 25.56 5.05
CA LYS A 5 -44.77 24.13 5.29
C LYS A 5 -43.65 23.23 4.78
N ASN A 6 -43.12 23.53 3.59
CA ASN A 6 -41.95 22.84 3.04
C ASN A 6 -40.73 22.97 3.95
N LEU A 7 -40.47 24.17 4.50
CA LEU A 7 -39.34 24.37 5.42
C LEU A 7 -39.48 23.57 6.72
N LYS A 8 -40.69 23.47 7.30
CA LYS A 8 -40.93 22.65 8.50
C LYS A 8 -40.72 21.17 8.23
N TRP A 9 -41.22 20.65 7.11
CA TRP A 9 -41.01 19.25 6.72
C TRP A 9 -39.52 18.96 6.43
N TRP A 10 -38.82 19.89 5.79
CA TRP A 10 -37.36 19.80 5.59
C TRP A 10 -36.60 19.80 6.91
N LEU A 11 -36.98 20.65 7.87
CA LEU A 11 -36.37 20.67 9.20
C LEU A 11 -36.65 19.38 9.97
N HIS A 12 -37.86 18.82 9.85
CA HIS A 12 -38.19 17.52 10.44
C HIS A 12 -37.40 16.38 9.78
N PHE A 13 -37.24 16.39 8.46
CA PHE A 13 -36.47 15.38 7.73
C PHE A 13 -34.97 15.50 8.03
N LEU A 14 -34.44 16.73 8.11
CA LEU A 14 -33.05 17.00 8.50
C LEU A 14 -32.81 16.58 9.95
N PHE A 15 -33.74 16.88 10.86
CA PHE A 15 -33.68 16.44 12.25
C PHE A 15 -33.73 14.92 12.37
N LEU A 16 -34.60 14.26 11.59
CA LEU A 16 -34.69 12.80 11.52
C LEU A 16 -33.39 12.18 10.97
N ALA A 17 -32.83 12.75 9.89
CA ALA A 17 -31.56 12.32 9.33
C ALA A 17 -30.38 12.55 10.30
N LEU A 18 -30.40 13.62 11.09
CA LEU A 18 -29.41 13.88 12.13
C LEU A 18 -29.52 12.88 13.29
N LEU A 19 -30.75 12.44 13.62
CA LEU A 19 -31.00 11.41 14.63
C LEU A 19 -30.56 10.02 14.16
N PHE A 20 -30.72 9.71 12.87
CA PHE A 20 -30.24 8.49 12.23
C PHE A 20 -28.87 8.69 11.56
N GLY A 21 -27.96 9.38 12.26
CA GLY A 21 -26.64 9.73 11.74
C GLY A 21 -25.96 8.55 11.04
N VAL A 22 -25.89 8.62 9.71
CA VAL A 22 -25.09 7.69 8.90
C VAL A 22 -23.64 8.11 9.11
N SER A 23 -22.99 7.52 10.12
CA SER A 23 -21.56 7.68 10.31
C SER A 23 -20.84 6.76 9.32
N SER A 24 -20.47 7.27 8.15
CA SER A 24 -19.56 6.59 7.24
C SER A 24 -18.13 6.83 7.73
N GLY A 25 -17.62 5.94 8.58
CA GLY A 25 -16.20 5.93 8.92
C GLY A 25 -15.44 5.02 7.98
N GLU A 26 -14.28 5.48 7.51
CA GLU A 26 -13.34 4.71 6.71
C GLU A 26 -11.97 4.70 7.41
N VAL A 27 -11.30 3.56 7.38
CA VAL A 27 -9.89 3.45 7.76
C VAL A 27 -9.13 2.74 6.65
N ARG A 28 -7.91 3.22 6.38
CA ARG A 28 -7.03 2.69 5.35
C ARG A 28 -5.71 2.24 5.97
N TYR A 29 -5.28 1.02 5.62
CA TYR A 29 -3.97 0.49 5.96
C TYR A 29 -3.17 0.18 4.71
N VAL A 30 -1.87 0.42 4.78
CA VAL A 30 -0.90 -0.01 3.77
C VAL A 30 -0.10 -1.14 4.38
N LEU A 31 -0.01 -2.26 3.68
CA LEU A 31 0.67 -3.46 4.17
C LEU A 31 1.43 -4.18 3.06
N PRO A 32 2.55 -4.83 3.38
CA PRO A 32 3.28 -5.64 2.41
C PRO A 32 2.56 -6.96 2.09
N GLU A 33 2.80 -7.50 0.90
CA GLU A 33 2.25 -8.80 0.48
C GLU A 33 2.76 -9.99 1.33
N GLU A 34 3.99 -9.96 1.84
CA GLU A 34 4.55 -11.11 2.56
C GLU A 34 4.19 -11.19 4.06
N MET A 35 3.04 -10.66 4.46
CA MET A 35 2.62 -10.76 5.86
C MET A 35 2.23 -12.20 6.25
N GLN A 36 2.77 -12.65 7.39
CA GLN A 36 2.44 -13.96 7.95
C GLN A 36 1.06 -13.96 8.60
N ARG A 37 0.39 -15.12 8.58
CA ARG A 37 -0.87 -15.34 9.31
C ARG A 37 -0.73 -14.96 10.79
N GLY A 38 -1.70 -14.25 11.33
CA GLY A 38 -1.72 -13.75 12.70
C GLY A 38 -0.96 -12.43 12.90
N SER A 39 -0.29 -11.90 11.87
CA SER A 39 0.34 -10.59 11.94
C SER A 39 -0.70 -9.49 12.07
N VAL A 40 -0.37 -8.46 12.86
CA VAL A 40 -1.24 -7.30 13.09
C VAL A 40 -1.10 -6.32 11.93
N ILE A 41 -2.21 -5.98 11.29
CA ILE A 41 -2.30 -4.94 10.25
C ILE A 41 -2.42 -3.56 10.92
N GLY A 42 -3.31 -3.45 11.90
CA GLY A 42 -3.62 -2.19 12.60
C GLY A 42 -4.69 -2.37 13.68
N ASN A 43 -4.97 -1.32 14.45
CA ASN A 43 -5.98 -1.34 15.51
C ASN A 43 -7.22 -0.56 15.09
N VAL A 44 -8.20 -1.25 14.52
CA VAL A 44 -9.43 -0.64 14.00
C VAL A 44 -10.27 0.00 15.09
N ALA A 45 -10.21 -0.51 16.33
CA ALA A 45 -10.94 0.09 17.44
C ALA A 45 -10.45 1.51 17.72
N ARG A 46 -9.12 1.69 17.80
CA ARG A 46 -8.48 2.98 18.01
C ARG A 46 -8.76 3.93 16.86
N ASP A 47 -8.56 3.47 15.62
CA ASP A 47 -8.59 4.33 14.44
C ASP A 47 -10.02 4.79 14.09
N LEU A 48 -11.03 3.99 14.44
CA LEU A 48 -12.46 4.34 14.29
C LEU A 48 -13.06 4.96 15.57
N GLY A 49 -12.28 5.11 16.65
CA GLY A 49 -12.76 5.65 17.93
C GLY A 49 -13.77 4.76 18.67
N LEU A 50 -13.76 3.45 18.39
CA LEU A 50 -14.60 2.45 19.03
C LEU A 50 -13.96 1.94 20.32
N LYS A 51 -14.79 1.57 21.30
CA LYS A 51 -14.31 0.89 22.50
C LYS A 51 -14.15 -0.60 22.21
N VAL A 52 -13.05 -1.21 22.66
CA VAL A 52 -12.82 -2.66 22.48
C VAL A 52 -13.95 -3.50 23.09
N SER A 53 -14.49 -3.08 24.25
CA SER A 53 -15.65 -3.72 24.89
C SER A 53 -16.90 -3.72 24.00
N GLU A 54 -17.05 -2.72 23.14
CA GLU A 54 -18.18 -2.58 22.23
C GLU A 54 -18.09 -3.58 21.07
N LEU A 55 -16.88 -3.94 20.63
CA LEU A 55 -16.68 -4.86 19.50
C LEU A 55 -17.30 -6.23 19.80
N ASN A 56 -16.97 -6.83 20.95
CA ASN A 56 -17.56 -8.11 21.36
C ASN A 56 -19.05 -7.97 21.68
N ALA A 57 -19.44 -6.92 22.41
CA ALA A 57 -20.85 -6.72 22.81
C ALA A 57 -21.79 -6.58 21.61
N ARG A 58 -21.30 -5.98 20.52
CA ARG A 58 -22.07 -5.71 19.29
C ARG A 58 -21.69 -6.65 18.14
N ARG A 59 -21.07 -7.80 18.43
CA ARG A 59 -20.74 -8.86 17.46
C ARG A 59 -20.03 -8.33 16.21
N ALA A 60 -19.03 -7.48 16.46
CA ALA A 60 -18.24 -6.87 15.40
C ALA A 60 -17.58 -7.94 14.53
N ARG A 61 -17.76 -7.84 13.21
CA ARG A 61 -17.15 -8.77 12.25
C ARG A 61 -16.72 -8.06 10.98
N VAL A 62 -15.66 -8.57 10.37
CA VAL A 62 -15.21 -8.16 9.04
C VAL A 62 -15.97 -8.99 8.00
N VAL A 63 -16.45 -8.32 6.96
CA VAL A 63 -17.13 -8.93 5.82
C VAL A 63 -16.42 -8.53 4.55
N ALA A 64 -16.10 -9.52 3.71
CA ALA A 64 -15.51 -9.30 2.39
C ALA A 64 -16.60 -9.04 1.34
N GLU A 65 -16.38 -8.05 0.49
CA GLU A 65 -17.28 -7.74 -0.62
C GLU A 65 -16.74 -8.39 -1.91
N GLY A 66 -17.13 -9.65 -2.16
CA GLY A 66 -16.77 -10.37 -3.38
C GLY A 66 -15.35 -10.91 -3.47
N THR A 67 -14.53 -10.74 -2.42
CA THR A 67 -13.14 -11.24 -2.33
C THR A 67 -12.99 -12.31 -1.25
N SER A 68 -11.90 -13.09 -1.30
CA SER A 68 -11.54 -13.96 -0.19
C SER A 68 -11.19 -13.12 1.06
N GLN A 69 -11.64 -13.57 2.22
CA GLN A 69 -11.42 -12.85 3.47
C GLN A 69 -9.97 -13.07 3.97
N LEU A 70 -9.06 -12.15 3.62
CA LEU A 70 -7.63 -12.19 3.98
C LEU A 70 -7.32 -11.64 5.37
N CYS A 71 -8.31 -11.05 6.03
CA CYS A 71 -8.16 -10.48 7.35
C CYS A 71 -9.33 -10.80 8.28
N GLU A 72 -9.04 -10.81 9.58
CA GLU A 72 -10.01 -11.07 10.63
C GLU A 72 -9.85 -10.07 11.77
N LEU A 73 -10.94 -9.81 12.49
CA LEU A 73 -10.92 -8.94 13.67
C LEU A 73 -10.69 -9.76 14.92
N ASP A 74 -9.64 -9.44 15.67
CA ASP A 74 -9.55 -9.80 17.08
C ASP A 74 -10.33 -8.79 17.91
N ALA A 75 -11.59 -9.13 18.23
CA ALA A 75 -12.48 -8.28 19.00
C ALA A 75 -12.03 -8.08 20.45
N ALA A 76 -11.11 -8.91 20.98
CA ALA A 76 -10.59 -8.77 22.34
C ALA A 76 -9.54 -7.67 22.46
N SER A 77 -8.77 -7.41 21.40
CA SER A 77 -7.77 -6.33 21.34
C SER A 77 -8.17 -5.14 20.46
N GLY A 78 -9.11 -5.36 19.55
CA GLY A 78 -9.47 -4.41 18.49
C GLY A 78 -8.50 -4.39 17.32
N ASN A 79 -7.62 -5.39 17.22
CA ASN A 79 -6.64 -5.50 16.13
C ASN A 79 -7.26 -6.22 14.92
N LEU A 80 -6.91 -5.73 13.72
CA LEU A 80 -7.12 -6.44 12.47
C LEU A 80 -5.90 -7.31 12.19
N LEU A 81 -6.13 -8.61 12.00
CA LEU A 81 -5.11 -9.63 11.82
C LEU A 81 -5.18 -10.24 10.42
N ILE A 82 -4.04 -10.71 9.93
CA ILE A 82 -3.96 -11.47 8.67
C ILE A 82 -4.47 -12.90 8.90
N SER A 83 -5.48 -13.32 8.14
CA SER A 83 -6.07 -14.68 8.24
C SER A 83 -5.33 -15.69 7.35
N GLN A 84 -4.75 -15.25 6.23
CA GLN A 84 -4.04 -16.07 5.27
C GLN A 84 -2.93 -15.25 4.57
N ARG A 85 -1.92 -15.93 4.02
CA ARG A 85 -0.81 -15.29 3.30
C ARG A 85 -1.35 -14.45 2.14
N ILE A 86 -0.81 -13.25 1.95
CA ILE A 86 -1.14 -12.37 0.83
C ILE A 86 -0.17 -12.69 -0.33
N ASP A 87 -0.71 -12.80 -1.53
CA ASP A 87 0.03 -13.00 -2.78
C ASP A 87 -0.56 -12.00 -3.77
N ARG A 88 0.21 -10.95 -4.11
CA ARG A 88 -0.30 -9.83 -4.91
C ARG A 88 -0.56 -10.26 -6.34
N GLU A 89 0.22 -11.21 -6.86
CA GLU A 89 0.05 -11.79 -8.18
C GLU A 89 -1.27 -12.56 -8.28
N GLU A 90 -1.66 -13.29 -7.23
CA GLU A 90 -2.97 -13.97 -7.18
C GLU A 90 -4.13 -12.98 -7.05
N LEU A 91 -3.98 -11.92 -6.26
CA LEU A 91 -5.06 -10.98 -5.93
C LEU A 91 -5.29 -9.92 -7.00
N CYS A 92 -4.20 -9.36 -7.55
CA CYS A 92 -4.21 -8.15 -8.35
C CYS A 92 -3.40 -8.28 -9.65
N ALA A 93 -2.82 -9.46 -9.92
CA ALA A 93 -2.00 -9.72 -11.11
C ALA A 93 -0.92 -8.64 -11.31
N GLN A 94 -0.89 -8.01 -12.49
CA GLN A 94 0.10 -6.98 -12.86
C GLN A 94 -0.41 -5.54 -12.64
N ALA A 95 -1.47 -5.36 -11.84
CA ALA A 95 -1.99 -4.03 -11.56
C ALA A 95 -0.97 -3.20 -10.78
N SER A 96 -0.82 -1.92 -11.15
CA SER A 96 0.07 -0.97 -10.46
C SER A 96 -0.40 -0.57 -9.07
N VAL A 97 -1.67 -0.87 -8.74
CA VAL A 97 -2.30 -0.59 -7.45
C VAL A 97 -3.15 -1.81 -7.08
N CYS A 98 -2.97 -2.31 -5.85
CA CYS A 98 -3.71 -3.46 -5.34
C CYS A 98 -4.49 -3.07 -4.08
N ILE A 99 -5.78 -2.81 -4.24
CA ILE A 99 -6.66 -2.37 -3.15
C ILE A 99 -7.73 -3.43 -2.90
N LEU A 100 -7.88 -3.80 -1.63
CA LEU A 100 -8.92 -4.70 -1.16
C LEU A 100 -9.84 -3.94 -0.20
N GLN A 101 -11.14 -4.13 -0.37
CA GLN A 101 -12.16 -3.44 0.41
C GLN A 101 -12.96 -4.45 1.22
N TYR A 102 -13.08 -4.15 2.51
CA TYR A 102 -13.86 -4.92 3.48
C TYR A 102 -14.78 -3.99 4.25
N GLN A 103 -15.77 -4.56 4.92
CA GLN A 103 -16.66 -3.83 5.81
C GLN A 103 -16.56 -4.37 7.23
N LEU A 104 -16.40 -3.48 8.21
CA LEU A 104 -16.56 -3.80 9.63
C LEU A 104 -18.01 -3.54 10.04
N LEU A 105 -18.75 -4.59 10.37
CA LEU A 105 -20.15 -4.51 10.78
C LEU A 105 -20.29 -4.69 12.30
N LEU A 106 -21.03 -3.80 12.95
CA LEU A 106 -21.47 -3.92 14.36
C LEU A 106 -23.00 -3.99 14.39
N GLU A 107 -23.55 -4.91 15.16
CA GLU A 107 -24.99 -5.13 15.32
C GLU A 107 -25.59 -4.27 16.45
N ASP A 108 -26.91 -4.15 16.48
CA ASP A 108 -27.72 -3.55 17.56
C ASP A 108 -27.21 -2.21 18.14
N PRO A 109 -27.34 -1.08 17.41
CA PRO A 109 -27.94 -0.91 16.07
C PRO A 109 -26.96 -1.29 14.95
N LEU A 110 -27.41 -1.49 13.71
CA LEU A 110 -26.47 -1.77 12.62
C LEU A 110 -25.55 -0.56 12.34
N LYS A 111 -24.23 -0.75 12.40
CA LYS A 111 -23.22 0.21 11.91
C LYS A 111 -22.23 -0.51 11.00
N ALA A 112 -21.81 0.16 9.94
CA ALA A 112 -20.83 -0.34 9.00
C ALA A 112 -19.70 0.68 8.83
N PHE A 113 -18.46 0.20 8.79
CA PHE A 113 -17.27 1.00 8.51
C PHE A 113 -16.52 0.41 7.32
N SER A 114 -15.98 1.28 6.46
CA SER A 114 -15.15 0.89 5.33
C SER A 114 -13.73 0.58 5.83
N LEU A 115 -13.22 -0.61 5.50
CA LEU A 115 -11.84 -1.02 5.74
C LEU A 115 -11.15 -1.15 4.38
N VAL A 116 -10.16 -0.30 4.12
CA VAL A 116 -9.40 -0.31 2.87
C VAL A 116 -7.98 -0.82 3.13
N LEU A 117 -7.61 -1.91 2.48
CA LEU A 117 -6.28 -2.50 2.54
C LEU A 117 -5.56 -2.23 1.22
N ASP A 118 -4.45 -1.50 1.28
CA ASP A 118 -3.59 -1.18 0.15
C ASP A 118 -2.35 -2.09 0.23
N ILE A 119 -2.28 -3.06 -0.68
CA ILE A 119 -1.20 -4.03 -0.73
C ILE A 119 -0.03 -3.39 -1.47
N ALA A 120 1.00 -3.04 -0.70
CA ALA A 120 2.24 -2.51 -1.23
C ALA A 120 3.09 -3.67 -1.76
N ASP A 121 3.45 -3.57 -3.04
CA ASP A 121 4.52 -4.35 -3.67
C ASP A 121 5.81 -4.07 -2.88
N ILE A 122 6.41 -5.11 -2.30
CA ILE A 122 7.77 -4.97 -1.78
C ILE A 122 8.66 -5.02 -3.02
N ASN A 123 9.51 -4.02 -3.22
CA ASN A 123 10.54 -4.09 -4.27
C ASN A 123 11.66 -5.06 -3.86
N ASP A 124 11.31 -6.35 -3.72
CA ASP A 124 12.22 -7.47 -3.51
C ASP A 124 12.88 -7.90 -4.84
N ASN A 125 12.30 -7.47 -5.96
CA ASN A 125 12.83 -7.60 -7.29
C ASN A 125 14.07 -6.70 -7.48
N SER A 126 15.23 -7.22 -7.08
CA SER A 126 16.51 -6.63 -7.47
C SER A 126 16.66 -6.71 -8.99
N PRO A 127 17.05 -5.62 -9.68
CA PRO A 127 17.25 -5.66 -11.12
C PRO A 127 18.29 -6.71 -11.49
N VAL A 128 17.90 -7.66 -12.34
CA VAL A 128 18.81 -8.66 -12.88
C VAL A 128 19.38 -8.11 -14.18
N PHE A 129 20.67 -7.80 -14.16
CA PHE A 129 21.40 -7.44 -15.37
C PHE A 129 21.70 -8.72 -16.16
N PRO A 130 21.57 -8.69 -17.50
CA PRO A 130 21.94 -9.84 -18.34
C PRO A 130 23.44 -10.20 -18.22
N ALA A 131 24.27 -9.26 -17.78
CA ALA A 131 25.68 -9.48 -17.48
C ALA A 131 26.01 -9.05 -16.03
N GLY A 132 26.73 -9.90 -15.29
CA GLY A 132 27.17 -9.62 -13.91
C GLY A 132 28.34 -8.62 -13.82
N GLU A 133 29.06 -8.39 -14.91
CA GLU A 133 30.09 -7.38 -15.07
C GLU A 133 29.95 -6.75 -16.46
N ILE A 134 30.03 -5.42 -16.55
CA ILE A 134 30.03 -4.69 -17.82
C ILE A 134 31.38 -3.98 -17.91
N THR A 135 32.18 -4.37 -18.90
CA THR A 135 33.43 -3.69 -19.26
C THR A 135 33.14 -2.64 -20.34
N LEU A 136 33.59 -1.41 -20.07
CA LEU A 136 33.52 -0.29 -21.01
C LEU A 136 34.95 0.16 -21.32
N ASP A 137 35.37 -0.03 -22.57
CA ASP A 137 36.65 0.49 -23.05
C ASP A 137 36.48 1.93 -23.49
N LEU A 138 37.12 2.84 -22.76
CA LEU A 138 37.03 4.28 -23.00
C LEU A 138 38.38 4.83 -23.42
N VAL A 139 38.38 5.63 -24.49
CA VAL A 139 39.57 6.40 -24.87
C VAL A 139 39.76 7.52 -23.85
N GLU A 140 40.96 7.68 -23.28
CA GLU A 140 41.28 8.71 -22.28
C GLU A 140 40.95 10.13 -22.77
N SER A 141 41.05 10.38 -24.08
CA SER A 141 40.68 11.65 -24.71
C SER A 141 39.16 11.90 -24.82
N THR A 142 38.34 11.10 -24.14
CA THR A 142 36.89 11.25 -24.15
C THR A 142 36.47 12.58 -23.53
N VAL A 143 35.63 13.32 -24.25
CA VAL A 143 35.09 14.61 -23.79
C VAL A 143 34.23 14.42 -22.54
N LEU A 144 34.44 15.29 -21.55
CA LEU A 144 33.64 15.34 -20.33
C LEU A 144 32.15 15.50 -20.64
N GLY A 145 31.30 14.83 -19.86
CA GLY A 145 29.86 14.84 -20.07
C GLY A 145 29.36 13.97 -21.23
N ARG A 146 30.24 13.23 -21.92
CA ARG A 146 29.83 12.20 -22.88
C ARG A 146 29.05 11.10 -22.16
N ARG A 147 27.92 10.71 -22.76
CA ARG A 147 27.05 9.63 -22.25
C ARG A 147 27.34 8.35 -23.03
N PHE A 148 27.39 7.23 -22.33
CA PHE A 148 27.54 5.91 -22.91
C PHE A 148 26.25 5.12 -22.66
N PRO A 149 25.53 4.68 -23.71
CA PRO A 149 24.38 3.83 -23.52
C PRO A 149 24.87 2.48 -22.98
N LEU A 150 24.30 2.05 -21.86
CA LEU A 150 24.45 0.71 -21.34
C LEU A 150 23.26 -0.14 -21.80
N GLU A 151 23.46 -1.45 -21.93
CA GLU A 151 22.36 -2.41 -22.05
C GLU A 151 21.40 -2.20 -20.87
N SER A 152 20.17 -1.78 -21.15
CA SER A 152 19.17 -1.52 -20.12
C SER A 152 18.62 -2.83 -19.58
N SER A 153 18.83 -3.14 -18.29
CA SER A 153 18.03 -4.16 -17.63
C SER A 153 16.60 -3.66 -17.48
N CYS A 154 15.62 -4.38 -18.01
CA CYS A 154 14.22 -4.01 -17.89
C CYS A 154 13.66 -4.54 -16.56
N VAL A 155 13.67 -3.70 -15.51
CA VAL A 155 12.71 -3.80 -14.40
C VAL A 155 12.26 -2.39 -14.01
N ALA A 156 10.97 -2.25 -13.67
CA ALA A 156 10.13 -1.07 -13.88
C ALA A 156 10.46 0.23 -13.12
N LEU A 157 11.59 0.38 -12.41
CA LEU A 157 11.83 1.58 -11.59
C LEU A 157 13.23 2.21 -11.67
N ILE A 158 14.21 1.63 -12.40
CA ILE A 158 15.56 2.19 -12.43
C ILE A 158 16.14 2.15 -13.84
N CYS A 159 16.31 3.33 -14.46
CA CYS A 159 17.08 3.51 -15.69
C CYS A 159 18.46 4.06 -15.32
N VAL A 160 19.52 3.27 -15.43
CA VAL A 160 20.89 3.71 -15.09
C VAL A 160 21.55 4.34 -16.33
N CYS A 161 21.90 5.63 -16.23
CA CYS A 161 22.83 6.30 -17.14
C CYS A 161 24.11 6.66 -16.35
N CYS A 162 25.29 6.26 -16.81
CA CYS A 162 26.56 6.66 -16.20
C CYS A 162 27.08 7.98 -16.82
N VAL A 163 27.55 8.92 -16.00
CA VAL A 163 28.17 10.19 -16.42
C VAL A 163 29.55 10.32 -15.78
N ILE A 164 30.58 10.57 -16.59
CA ILE A 164 31.96 10.75 -16.09
C ILE A 164 32.09 12.11 -15.39
N LEU A 165 32.49 12.10 -14.12
CA LEU A 165 32.84 13.30 -13.33
C LEU A 165 34.36 13.44 -13.20
N PRO A 166 34.90 14.68 -13.16
CA PRO A 166 36.34 14.93 -13.13
C PRO A 166 36.90 14.73 -11.71
N ARG A 167 37.20 13.48 -11.36
CA ARG A 167 38.28 13.07 -10.42
C ARG A 167 38.35 11.55 -10.39
N ALA A 168 39.07 11.01 -11.37
CA ALA A 168 39.56 9.65 -11.36
C ALA A 168 40.84 9.62 -10.52
N LEU A 169 40.75 9.05 -9.32
CA LEU A 169 41.74 8.17 -8.70
C LEU A 169 41.13 7.70 -7.38
N ASP A 170 40.94 6.39 -7.33
CA ASP A 170 40.68 5.54 -6.17
C ASP A 170 39.25 5.51 -5.61
N HIS A 171 38.62 4.35 -5.83
CA HIS A 171 37.48 3.79 -5.11
C HIS A 171 36.14 4.54 -5.17
N MET A 172 35.38 4.31 -6.24
CA MET A 172 33.93 4.43 -6.17
C MET A 172 33.37 3.17 -5.50
N ASN A 173 33.22 3.23 -4.17
CA ASN A 173 32.66 2.14 -3.37
C ASN A 173 31.12 2.16 -3.46
N ILE A 174 30.57 1.35 -4.34
CA ILE A 174 29.12 1.15 -4.48
C ILE A 174 28.77 -0.16 -3.77
N ASN A 175 28.70 -0.13 -2.43
CA ASN A 175 28.14 -1.22 -1.64
C ASN A 175 26.59 -1.24 -1.75
N SER A 176 26.06 -1.22 -2.97
CA SER A 176 24.68 -1.56 -3.27
C SER A 176 24.70 -2.68 -4.30
N PRO A 177 23.90 -3.73 -4.12
CA PRO A 177 23.93 -4.89 -5.01
C PRO A 177 23.51 -4.43 -6.42
N GLY A 178 24.39 -4.61 -7.40
CA GLY A 178 24.02 -4.56 -8.83
C GLY A 178 24.56 -3.41 -9.68
N CYS A 179 25.85 -3.06 -9.60
CA CYS A 179 26.66 -2.62 -10.75
C CYS A 179 28.09 -2.24 -10.30
N CYS A 180 29.11 -3.02 -10.65
CA CYS A 180 30.50 -2.60 -10.56
C CYS A 180 30.96 -2.11 -11.95
N CYS A 181 31.22 -0.82 -12.10
CA CYS A 181 31.92 -0.30 -13.28
C CYS A 181 33.42 -0.35 -13.01
N ARG A 182 34.15 -1.22 -13.69
CA ARG A 182 35.61 -1.22 -13.68
C ARG A 182 36.12 -0.41 -14.86
N VAL A 183 36.79 0.71 -14.57
CA VAL A 183 37.54 1.43 -15.61
C VAL A 183 38.83 0.65 -15.84
N VAL A 184 38.97 0.06 -17.02
CA VAL A 184 40.22 -0.55 -17.46
C VAL A 184 40.97 0.53 -18.24
N SER A 185 42.11 0.96 -17.69
CA SER A 185 43.04 1.93 -18.27
C SER A 185 44.04 1.25 -19.18
#